data_AF-A0A520K8D9-F1
#
_entry.id   AF-A0A520K8D9-F1
#
_cell.length_a   1.000
_cell.length_b   1.000
_cell.length_c   1.000
_cell.angle_alpha   90.00
_cell.angle_beta   90.00
_cell.angle_gamma   90.00
#
_symmetry.space_group_name_H-M   'P 1'
#
loop_
_entity.id
_entity.type
_entity.pdbx_description
1 polymer ?
#
loop_
_entity_poly.entity_id
_entity_poly.type
_entity_poly.pdbx_seq_one_letter_code
_entity_poly.pdbx_strand_id
1 'polypeptide(L)'
;MKTGSNDFISGDEIELTNYFGDAIDIHHIFPRKYCENNNYESEKWNSIINKAPLSYRTNRILGGHEPSKYIATIENKHRVHPEDLDKFFERHLIEPPLIRANDFQLFILDRSKKLLEIIENAMGKTVAGKDSDEVINSFGGSLS
;
A
#
# COMPACT_ATOMS: atom_id res chain seq x y z
N MET A 1 9.40 1.87 10.00
CA MET A 1 9.14 3.20 9.36
C MET A 1 8.85 4.22 10.46
N LYS A 2 9.17 5.50 10.29
CA LYS A 2 8.93 6.52 11.35
C LYS A 2 7.43 6.73 11.66
N THR A 3 6.55 6.36 10.72
CA THR A 3 5.09 6.37 10.83
C THR A 3 4.50 5.03 11.31
N GLY A 4 5.33 4.04 11.66
CA GLY A 4 4.91 2.67 11.95
C GLY A 4 4.59 1.87 10.68
N SER A 5 4.39 0.57 10.84
CA SER A 5 3.97 -0.37 9.78
C SER A 5 3.54 -1.66 10.47
N ASN A 6 2.38 -2.23 10.15
CA ASN A 6 1.89 -3.46 10.79
C ASN A 6 1.67 -4.56 9.75
N ASP A 7 2.02 -5.80 10.08
CA ASP A 7 1.65 -6.93 9.22
C ASP A 7 0.11 -7.05 9.18
N PHE A 8 -0.46 -7.23 7.98
CA PHE A 8 -1.92 -7.22 7.80
C PHE A 8 -2.66 -8.34 8.54
N ILE A 9 -1.97 -9.40 8.93
CA ILE A 9 -2.59 -10.58 9.54
C ILE A 9 -2.22 -10.71 11.01
N SER A 10 -0.94 -10.63 11.35
CA SER A 10 -0.57 -10.72 12.77
C SER A 10 -0.83 -9.41 13.53
N GLY A 11 -0.85 -8.28 12.83
CA GLY A 11 -0.91 -6.96 13.44
C GLY A 11 0.41 -6.53 14.10
N ASP A 12 1.44 -7.37 14.05
CA ASP A 12 2.74 -7.07 14.63
C ASP A 12 3.39 -5.88 13.93
N GLU A 13 4.07 -5.04 14.71
CA GLU A 13 4.83 -3.92 14.15
C GLU A 13 6.04 -4.44 13.38
N ILE A 14 6.20 -3.94 12.15
CA ILE A 14 7.33 -4.24 11.29
C ILE A 14 8.44 -3.24 11.61
N GLU A 15 9.33 -3.66 12.50
CA GLU A 15 10.56 -2.95 12.82
C GLU A 15 11.70 -3.33 11.87
N LEU A 16 12.69 -2.44 11.74
CA LEU A 16 13.88 -2.67 10.92
C LEU A 16 14.70 -3.89 11.42
N THR A 17 14.64 -4.17 12.71
CA THR A 17 15.27 -5.32 13.38
C THR A 17 14.58 -6.64 13.00
N ASN A 18 13.25 -6.65 12.88
CA ASN A 18 12.47 -7.82 12.45
C ASN A 18 12.64 -8.10 10.96
N TYR A 19 13.01 -7.10 10.15
CA TYR A 19 13.30 -7.28 8.72
C TYR A 19 14.44 -8.27 8.43
N PHE A 20 15.40 -8.42 9.34
CA PHE A 20 16.55 -9.33 9.14
C PHE A 20 16.36 -10.71 9.79
N GLY A 21 15.44 -10.85 10.74
CA GLY A 21 15.21 -12.10 11.50
C GLY A 21 13.93 -12.84 11.14
N ASP A 22 12.86 -12.09 10.83
CA ASP A 22 11.60 -12.61 10.33
C ASP A 22 11.58 -12.46 8.81
N ALA A 23 10.95 -13.39 8.09
CA ALA A 23 10.83 -13.39 6.64
C ALA A 23 9.91 -12.25 6.14
N ILE A 24 10.24 -11.00 6.44
CA ILE A 24 9.59 -9.78 5.97
C ILE A 24 10.25 -9.37 4.67
N ASP A 25 9.47 -9.13 3.63
CA ASP A 25 9.95 -8.63 2.35
C ASP A 25 8.97 -7.58 1.79
N ILE A 26 9.40 -6.82 0.79
CA ILE A 26 8.63 -5.75 0.18
C ILE A 26 7.76 -6.34 -0.94
N HIS A 27 6.46 -6.40 -0.70
CA HIS A 27 5.50 -7.04 -1.60
C HIS A 27 4.45 -6.07 -2.12
N HIS A 28 3.81 -6.44 -3.24
CA HIS A 28 2.78 -5.63 -3.85
C HIS A 28 1.48 -5.66 -3.05
N ILE A 29 0.86 -4.51 -2.81
CA ILE A 29 -0.44 -4.39 -2.12
C ILE A 29 -1.58 -4.79 -3.07
N PHE A 30 -1.58 -4.24 -4.28
CA PHE A 30 -2.30 -4.80 -5.42
C PHE A 30 -1.38 -5.80 -6.11
N PRO A 31 -1.65 -7.12 -6.03
CA PRO A 31 -0.71 -8.13 -6.50
C PRO A 31 -0.43 -8.02 -8.00
N ARG A 32 0.84 -8.25 -8.37
CA ARG A 32 1.31 -8.18 -9.77
C ARG A 32 0.37 -8.89 -10.77
N LYS A 33 -0.02 -10.14 -10.47
CA LYS A 33 -0.90 -10.93 -11.34
C LYS A 33 -2.26 -10.25 -11.56
N TYR A 34 -2.82 -9.63 -10.52
CA TYR A 34 -4.06 -8.88 -10.64
C TYR A 34 -3.86 -7.64 -11.53
N CYS A 35 -2.79 -6.88 -11.31
CA CYS A 35 -2.50 -5.69 -12.12
C CYS A 35 -2.24 -6.02 -13.60
N GLU A 36 -1.48 -7.08 -13.89
CA GLU A 36 -1.22 -7.56 -15.25
C GLU A 36 -2.54 -7.97 -15.94
N ASN A 37 -3.41 -8.71 -15.26
CA ASN A 37 -4.70 -9.13 -15.82
C ASN A 37 -5.65 -7.96 -16.11
N ASN A 38 -5.52 -6.84 -15.39
CA ASN A 38 -6.32 -5.63 -15.61
C ASN A 38 -5.64 -4.62 -16.55
N ASN A 39 -4.48 -4.98 -17.14
CA ASN A 39 -3.71 -4.11 -18.02
C ASN A 39 -3.31 -2.76 -17.40
N TYR A 40 -3.05 -2.74 -16.08
CA TYR A 40 -2.52 -1.55 -15.45
C TYR A 40 -1.06 -1.30 -15.87
N GLU A 41 -0.69 -0.02 -15.97
CA GLU A 41 0.66 0.41 -16.33
C GLU A 41 1.70 -0.13 -15.34
N SER A 42 2.77 -0.74 -15.85
CA SER A 42 3.83 -1.34 -15.04
C SER A 42 4.58 -0.33 -14.19
N GLU A 43 4.73 0.88 -14.68
CA GLU A 43 5.32 2.00 -13.95
C GLU A 43 4.54 2.30 -12.66
N LYS A 44 3.21 2.15 -12.68
CA LYS A 44 2.36 2.33 -11.49
C LYS A 44 2.37 1.12 -10.59
N TRP A 45 2.03 -0.07 -11.10
CA TRP A 45 1.87 -1.24 -10.23
C TRP A 45 3.19 -1.78 -9.70
N ASN A 46 4.32 -1.52 -10.37
CA ASN A 46 5.63 -1.93 -9.88
C ASN A 46 6.35 -0.84 -9.07
N SER A 47 5.75 0.35 -8.91
CA SER A 47 6.30 1.43 -8.09
C SER A 47 6.34 1.07 -6.60
N ILE A 48 7.08 1.86 -5.82
CA ILE A 48 7.07 1.78 -4.35
C ILE A 48 5.71 2.15 -3.76
N ILE A 49 4.89 2.93 -4.47
CA ILE A 49 3.55 3.35 -4.05
C ILE A 49 2.60 2.15 -3.95
N ASN A 50 2.82 1.09 -4.75
CA ASN A 50 2.06 -0.16 -4.64
C ASN A 50 2.79 -1.24 -3.81
N LYS A 51 3.69 -0.86 -2.89
CA LYS A 51 4.45 -1.82 -2.09
C LYS A 51 4.34 -1.56 -0.60
N ALA A 52 4.39 -2.63 0.18
CA ALA A 52 4.44 -2.61 1.64
C ALA A 52 5.40 -3.71 2.14
N PRO A 53 6.13 -3.48 3.24
CA PRO A 53 6.78 -4.57 3.93
C PRO A 53 5.70 -5.47 4.52
N LEU A 54 5.76 -6.77 4.23
CA LEU A 54 4.79 -7.76 4.70
C LEU A 54 5.53 -9.05 5.05
N SER A 55 5.00 -9.81 6.01
CA SER A 55 5.55 -11.14 6.27
C SER A 55 5.32 -12.07 5.09
N TYR A 56 6.23 -13.03 4.92
CA TYR A 56 6.10 -14.11 3.95
C TYR A 56 4.76 -14.86 4.06
N ARG A 57 4.29 -15.06 5.30
CA ARG A 57 2.99 -15.69 5.56
C ARG A 57 1.86 -14.85 4.98
N THR A 58 1.85 -13.55 5.27
CA THR A 58 0.85 -12.61 4.76
C THR A 58 0.90 -12.55 3.24
N ASN A 59 2.08 -12.41 2.63
CA ASN A 59 2.23 -12.42 1.17
C ASN A 59 1.64 -13.68 0.50
N ARG A 60 1.84 -14.86 1.11
CA ARG A 60 1.24 -16.11 0.60
C ARG A 60 -0.29 -16.12 0.65
N ILE A 61 -0.88 -15.41 1.61
CA ILE A 61 -2.34 -15.31 1.78
C ILE A 61 -2.93 -14.28 0.80
N LEU A 62 -2.24 -13.17 0.56
CA LEU A 62 -2.61 -12.19 -0.47
C LEU A 62 -2.68 -12.86 -1.85
N GLY A 63 -1.66 -13.66 -2.18
CA GLY A 63 -1.58 -14.38 -3.44
C GLY A 63 -1.60 -13.45 -4.65
N GLY A 64 -2.24 -13.88 -5.74
CA GLY A 64 -2.36 -13.10 -6.98
C GLY A 64 -3.74 -12.48 -7.21
N HIS A 65 -4.51 -12.26 -6.13
CA HIS A 65 -5.90 -11.84 -6.18
C HIS A 65 -6.07 -10.33 -5.98
N GLU A 66 -7.22 -9.81 -6.39
CA GLU A 66 -7.69 -8.47 -6.06
C GLU A 66 -7.71 -8.23 -4.55
N PRO A 67 -7.44 -6.99 -4.07
CA PRO A 67 -7.44 -6.69 -2.65
C PRO A 67 -8.69 -7.08 -1.87
N SER A 68 -9.88 -6.77 -2.38
CA SER A 68 -11.14 -7.11 -1.72
C SER A 68 -11.27 -8.60 -1.39
N LYS A 69 -10.67 -9.47 -2.22
CA LYS A 69 -10.71 -10.92 -2.04
C LYS A 69 -9.74 -11.42 -0.98
N TYR A 70 -8.52 -10.91 -0.94
CA TYR A 70 -7.62 -11.28 0.16
C TYR A 70 -8.07 -10.62 1.48
N ILE A 71 -8.65 -9.43 1.44
CA ILE A 71 -9.24 -8.77 2.62
C ILE A 71 -10.31 -9.66 3.23
N ALA A 72 -11.27 -10.13 2.41
CA ALA A 72 -12.27 -11.09 2.86
C ALA A 72 -11.64 -12.39 3.39
N THR A 73 -10.50 -12.82 2.86
CA THR A 73 -9.78 -14.00 3.36
C THR A 73 -9.16 -13.73 4.73
N ILE A 74 -8.54 -12.58 4.93
CA ILE A 74 -7.94 -12.16 6.20
C ILE A 74 -9.03 -12.06 7.28
N GLU A 75 -10.14 -11.38 6.99
CA GLU A 75 -11.23 -11.18 7.94
C GLU A 75 -11.91 -12.51 8.31
N ASN A 76 -12.26 -13.33 7.31
CA ASN A 76 -13.06 -14.54 7.57
C ASN A 76 -12.22 -15.75 8.01
N LYS A 77 -11.05 -15.98 7.41
CA LYS A 77 -10.24 -17.18 7.67
C LYS A 77 -9.18 -16.95 8.75
N HIS A 78 -8.62 -15.74 8.79
CA HIS A 78 -7.60 -15.38 9.79
C HIS A 78 -8.18 -14.63 10.99
N ARG A 79 -9.50 -14.34 10.97
CA ARG A 79 -10.26 -13.76 12.10
C ARG A 79 -9.71 -12.40 12.56
N VAL A 80 -9.16 -11.62 11.64
CA VAL A 80 -8.78 -10.23 11.90
C VAL A 80 -10.06 -9.39 11.81
N HIS A 81 -10.32 -8.56 12.81
CA HIS A 81 -11.49 -7.67 12.77
C HIS A 81 -11.32 -6.62 11.68
N PRO A 82 -12.39 -6.27 10.92
CA PRO A 82 -12.31 -5.27 9.85
C PRO A 82 -11.72 -3.93 10.33
N GLU A 83 -12.10 -3.49 11.52
CA GLU A 83 -11.61 -2.25 12.14
C GLU A 83 -10.11 -2.30 12.45
N ASP A 84 -9.58 -3.47 12.80
CA ASP A 84 -8.14 -3.62 13.07
C ASP A 84 -7.35 -3.68 11.77
N LEU A 85 -7.89 -4.37 10.76
CA LEU A 85 -7.28 -4.40 9.43
C LEU A 85 -7.25 -3.01 8.78
N ASP A 86 -8.30 -2.20 8.97
CA ASP A 86 -8.33 -0.80 8.51
C ASP A 86 -7.23 0.03 9.20
N LYS A 87 -7.05 -0.11 10.51
CA LYS A 87 -5.92 0.53 11.22
C LYS A 87 -4.57 0.08 10.68
N PHE A 88 -4.42 -1.21 10.33
CA PHE A 88 -3.19 -1.70 9.72
C PHE A 88 -2.95 -1.05 8.35
N PHE A 89 -3.98 -0.93 7.51
CA PHE A 89 -3.89 -0.22 6.24
C PHE A 89 -3.48 1.25 6.42
N GLU A 90 -4.11 1.96 7.35
CA GLU A 90 -3.78 3.36 7.65
C GLU A 90 -2.33 3.55 8.07
N ARG A 91 -1.76 2.60 8.83
CA ARG A 91 -0.32 2.60 9.21
C ARG A 91 0.62 2.48 8.02
N HIS A 92 0.14 1.91 6.92
CA HIS A 92 0.85 1.86 5.63
C HIS A 92 0.46 3.00 4.67
N LEU A 93 -0.29 4.00 5.15
CA LEU A 93 -0.81 5.12 4.35
C LEU A 93 -1.78 4.65 3.25
N ILE A 94 -2.47 3.55 3.48
CA ILE A 94 -3.47 3.00 2.58
C ILE A 94 -4.84 3.47 3.06
N GLU A 95 -5.62 4.07 2.16
CA GLU A 95 -7.01 4.45 2.44
C GLU A 95 -7.93 3.22 2.37
N PRO A 96 -8.55 2.77 3.49
CA PRO A 96 -9.31 1.53 3.53
C PRO A 96 -10.46 1.44 2.50
N PRO A 97 -11.26 2.50 2.29
CA PRO A 97 -12.28 2.50 1.23
C PRO A 97 -11.73 2.19 -0.17
N LEU A 98 -10.56 2.72 -0.53
CA LEU A 98 -9.98 2.57 -1.88
C LEU A 98 -9.48 1.15 -2.12
N ILE A 99 -8.76 0.58 -1.16
CA ILE A 99 -8.26 -0.79 -1.27
C ILE A 99 -9.41 -1.81 -1.23
N ARG A 100 -10.43 -1.58 -0.40
CA ARG A 100 -11.63 -2.45 -0.33
C ARG A 100 -12.46 -2.41 -1.62
N ALA A 101 -12.49 -1.28 -2.31
CA ALA A 101 -13.15 -1.12 -3.61
C ALA A 101 -12.31 -1.65 -4.79
N ASN A 102 -11.07 -2.08 -4.57
CA ASN A 102 -10.08 -2.36 -5.61
C ASN A 102 -9.80 -1.16 -6.52
N ASP A 103 -9.97 0.08 -6.03
CA ASP A 103 -9.77 1.28 -6.83
C ASP A 103 -8.28 1.59 -6.94
N PHE A 104 -7.62 0.92 -7.88
CA PHE A 104 -6.17 1.03 -8.08
C PHE A 104 -5.73 2.46 -8.42
N GLN A 105 -6.52 3.18 -9.23
CA GLN A 105 -6.13 4.51 -9.70
C GLN A 105 -6.21 5.54 -8.56
N LEU A 106 -7.32 5.58 -7.81
CA LEU A 106 -7.41 6.46 -6.65
C LEU A 106 -6.45 6.03 -5.55
N PHE A 107 -6.20 4.72 -5.37
CA PHE A 107 -5.21 4.22 -4.43
C PHE A 107 -3.80 4.76 -4.73
N ILE A 108 -3.35 4.71 -5.99
CA ILE A 108 -2.04 5.24 -6.39
C ILE A 108 -1.99 6.75 -6.12
N LEU A 109 -3.03 7.50 -6.50
CA LEU A 109 -3.06 8.95 -6.31
C LEU A 109 -3.00 9.34 -4.83
N ASP A 110 -3.90 8.80 -4.01
CA ASP A 110 -4.00 9.10 -2.57
C ASP A 110 -2.71 8.73 -1.83
N ARG A 111 -2.21 7.52 -2.04
CA ARG A 111 -0.99 7.06 -1.37
C ARG A 111 0.25 7.84 -1.83
N SER A 112 0.29 8.29 -3.08
CA SER A 112 1.37 9.18 -3.56
C SER A 112 1.37 10.52 -2.83
N LYS A 113 0.20 11.12 -2.59
CA LYS A 113 0.08 12.36 -1.81
C LYS A 113 0.60 12.17 -0.39
N LYS A 114 0.10 11.14 0.30
CA LYS A 114 0.48 10.83 1.69
C LYS A 114 1.98 10.56 1.84
N LEU A 115 2.58 9.83 0.88
CA LEU A 115 4.02 9.59 0.86
C LEU A 115 4.82 10.88 0.59
N LEU A 116 4.39 11.70 -0.36
CA LEU A 116 5.05 12.96 -0.68
C LEU A 116 5.04 13.91 0.52
N GLU A 117 3.90 14.03 1.21
CA GLU A 117 3.78 14.84 2.43
C GLU A 117 4.76 14.40 3.52
N ILE A 118 4.93 13.09 3.73
CA ILE A 118 5.92 12.58 4.69
C ILE A 118 7.35 12.93 4.28
N ILE A 119 7.67 12.84 2.99
CA ILE A 119 8.98 13.22 2.46
C ILE A 119 9.21 14.73 2.65
N GLU A 120 8.23 15.57 2.30
CA GLU A 120 8.29 17.03 2.48
C GLU A 120 8.54 17.40 3.94
N ASN A 121 7.79 16.79 4.86
CA ASN A 121 7.92 16.98 6.30
C ASN A 121 9.28 16.51 6.83
N ALA A 122 9.77 15.36 6.36
CA ALA A 122 11.07 14.83 6.77
C ALA A 122 12.24 15.69 6.25
N MET A 123 12.09 16.27 5.05
CA MET A 123 13.11 17.12 4.43
C MET A 123 13.01 18.60 4.84
N GLY A 124 11.89 19.02 5.44
CA GLY A 124 11.59 20.43 5.73
C GLY A 124 11.47 21.29 4.47
N LYS A 125 11.04 20.69 3.35
CA LYS A 125 10.96 21.34 2.03
C LYS A 125 9.69 20.92 1.31
N THR A 126 8.98 21.88 0.75
CA THR A 126 7.86 21.63 -0.16
C THR A 126 8.37 21.37 -1.58
N VAL A 127 7.79 20.37 -2.24
CA VAL A 127 8.01 20.06 -3.65
C VAL A 127 7.09 20.94 -4.49
N ALA A 128 7.65 21.62 -5.49
CA ALA A 128 6.89 22.44 -6.44
C ALA A 128 6.32 21.58 -7.59
N GLY A 129 5.30 22.09 -8.29
CA GLY A 129 4.76 21.44 -9.50
C GLY A 129 3.89 20.20 -9.24
N LYS A 130 3.33 20.06 -8.03
CA LYS A 130 2.43 18.96 -7.64
C LYS A 130 1.12 18.93 -8.44
N ASP A 131 0.78 20.02 -9.10
CA ASP A 131 -0.37 20.24 -9.97
C ASP A 131 0.01 20.39 -11.45
N SER A 132 1.27 20.15 -11.82
CA SER A 132 1.72 20.20 -13.21
C SER A 132 1.06 19.13 -14.08
N ASP A 133 0.95 19.39 -15.39
CA ASP A 133 0.40 18.43 -16.35
C ASP A 133 1.17 17.11 -16.35
N GLU A 134 2.49 17.14 -16.15
CA GLU A 134 3.31 15.94 -16.02
C GLU A 134 2.85 15.08 -14.84
N VAL A 135 2.67 15.68 -13.66
CA VAL A 135 2.19 14.97 -12.46
C VAL A 135 0.77 14.45 -12.66
N ILE A 136 -0.12 15.26 -13.22
CA ILE A 136 -1.51 14.83 -13.48
C ILE A 136 -1.53 13.65 -14.44
N ASN A 137 -0.71 13.66 -15.50
CA ASN A 137 -0.62 12.56 -16.45
C ASN A 137 -0.05 11.28 -15.81
N SER A 138 1.00 11.41 -14.98
CA SER A 138 1.63 10.24 -14.33
C SER A 138 0.77 9.63 -13.22
N PHE A 139 0.06 10.43 -12.43
CA PHE A 139 -0.66 9.97 -11.24
C PHE A 139 -2.19 9.96 -11.42
N GLY A 140 -2.70 10.47 -12.54
CA GLY A 140 -4.13 10.63 -12.82
C GLY A 140 -4.81 11.74 -12.00
N GLY A 141 -4.02 12.64 -11.40
CA GLY A 141 -4.52 13.77 -10.61
C GLY A 141 -3.38 14.58 -9.99
N SER A 142 -3.71 15.78 -9.50
CA SER A 142 -2.77 16.63 -8.77
C SER A 142 -2.38 15.99 -7.45
N LEU A 143 -1.10 16.09 -7.07
CA LEU A 143 -0.54 15.69 -5.78
C LEU A 143 -0.53 16.82 -4.74
N SER A 144 -1.11 17.97 -5.07
CA SER A 144 -1.30 19.08 -4.14
C SER A 144 -2.30 18.73 -3.03
#